data_AF-A0A1J5H9H9-F1
#
_entry.id   AF-A0A1J5H9H9-F1
#
_cell.length_a   1.000
_cell.length_b   1.000
_cell.length_c   1.000
_cell.angle_alpha   90.00
_cell.angle_beta   90.00
_cell.angle_gamma   90.00
#
_symmetry.space_group_name_H-M   'P 1'
#
loop_
_entity.id
_entity.type
_entity.pdbx_description
1 polymer ?
#
loop_
_entity_poly.entity_id
_entity_poly.type
_entity_poly.pdbx_seq_one_letter_code
_entity_poly.pdbx_strand_id
1 'polypeptide(L)'
;MKKFSPFAFAFTLLVLPVVTLAQFGEINDFLDNVSSFINSTLIPLVFAAALLMFIYGMFRYFIMGGQEEENRKIGRQLMLWSIVGFVAMVSIFGVVNLLANGLGFSSEEEIQNIPNVPTNNS
;
A
#
# COMPACT_ATOMS: atom_id res chain seq x y z
N MET A 1 -27.45 30.08 43.00
CA MET A 1 -27.45 28.77 42.32
C MET A 1 -27.75 29.00 40.84
N LYS A 2 -26.75 28.93 39.96
CA LYS A 2 -26.92 29.19 38.52
C LYS A 2 -27.65 27.99 37.91
N LYS A 3 -28.91 28.17 37.51
CA LYS A 3 -29.72 27.16 36.85
C LYS A 3 -29.21 27.03 35.41
N PHE A 4 -28.37 26.03 35.13
CA PHE A 4 -27.98 25.68 33.77
C PHE A 4 -29.23 25.24 33.01
N SER A 5 -29.55 25.92 31.90
CA SER A 5 -30.75 25.65 31.13
C SER A 5 -30.60 24.34 30.34
N PRO A 6 -31.60 23.43 30.38
CA PRO A 6 -31.53 22.14 29.67
C PRO A 6 -31.42 22.29 28.14
N PHE A 7 -31.82 23.45 27.61
CA PHE A 7 -31.75 23.77 26.19
C PHE A 7 -30.30 23.94 25.67
N ALA A 8 -29.39 24.45 26.50
CA ALA A 8 -27.99 24.61 26.11
C ALA A 8 -27.30 23.24 25.93
N PHE A 9 -27.65 22.27 26.78
CA PHE A 9 -27.09 20.92 26.73
C PHE A 9 -27.57 20.13 25.48
N ALA A 10 -28.84 20.27 25.12
CA ALA A 10 -29.40 19.67 23.90
C ALA A 10 -28.76 20.25 22.63
N PHE A 11 -28.48 21.55 22.62
CA PHE A 11 -27.79 22.20 21.50
C PHE A 11 -26.33 21.72 21.37
N THR A 12 -25.62 21.54 22.50
CA THR A 12 -24.26 20.96 22.47
C THR A 12 -24.28 19.52 21.95
N LEU A 13 -25.22 18.68 22.39
CA LEU A 13 -25.34 17.29 21.91
C LEU A 13 -25.62 17.20 20.41
N LEU A 14 -26.37 18.15 19.85
CA LEU A 14 -26.75 18.17 18.44
C LEU A 14 -25.60 18.65 17.53
N VAL A 15 -24.67 19.46 18.06
CA VAL A 15 -23.52 19.98 17.32
C VAL A 15 -22.28 19.07 17.44
N LEU A 16 -22.19 18.21 18.45
CA LEU A 16 -21.10 17.21 18.60
C LEU A 16 -20.85 16.36 17.34
N PRO A 17 -21.87 15.78 16.66
CA PRO A 17 -21.64 14.96 15.47
C PRO A 17 -20.99 15.76 14.34
N VAL A 18 -21.41 17.02 14.17
CA VAL A 18 -20.91 17.91 13.10
C VAL A 18 -19.46 18.31 13.35
N VAL A 19 -19.07 18.53 14.61
CA VAL A 19 -17.68 18.83 14.98
C VAL A 19 -16.79 17.59 14.87
N THR A 20 -17.31 16.40 15.22
CA THR A 20 -16.55 15.15 15.00
C THR A 20 -16.29 14.89 13.52
N LEU A 21 -17.28 15.12 12.64
CA LEU A 21 -17.14 14.99 11.19
C LEU A 21 -16.09 15.96 10.60
N ALA A 22 -15.98 17.17 11.14
CA ALA A 22 -14.99 18.16 10.70
C ALA A 22 -13.54 17.78 11.08
N GLN A 23 -13.33 17.07 12.20
CA GLN A 23 -12.00 16.63 12.64
C GLN A 23 -11.46 15.44 11.82
N PHE A 24 -12.33 14.66 11.16
CA PHE A 24 -11.90 13.54 10.31
C PHE A 24 -11.16 14.00 9.04
N GLY A 25 -11.35 15.23 8.57
CA GLY A 25 -10.65 15.75 7.38
C GLY A 25 -9.13 15.71 7.55
N GLU A 26 -8.61 16.22 8.66
CA GLU A 26 -7.17 16.22 8.95
C GLU A 26 -6.60 14.80 9.13
N ILE A 27 -7.39 13.86 9.66
CA ILE A 27 -7.00 12.46 9.83
C ILE A 27 -6.98 11.75 8.48
N ASN A 28 -7.97 11.99 7.63
CA ASN A 28 -8.02 11.42 6.28
C ASN A 28 -6.87 11.93 5.43
N ASP A 29 -6.58 13.24 5.48
CA ASP A 29 -5.42 13.81 4.78
C ASP A 29 -4.11 13.18 5.26
N PHE A 30 -3.95 12.96 6.58
CA PHE A 30 -2.79 12.27 7.12
C PHE A 30 -2.71 10.81 6.62
N LEU A 31 -3.81 10.07 6.66
CA LEU A 31 -3.88 8.68 6.21
C LEU A 31 -3.61 8.55 4.70
N ASP A 32 -4.13 9.47 3.90
CA ASP A 32 -3.92 9.50 2.45
C ASP A 32 -2.46 9.83 2.12
N ASN A 33 -1.85 10.77 2.84
CA ASN A 33 -0.43 11.07 2.69
C ASN A 33 0.45 9.88 3.07
N VAL A 34 0.13 9.18 4.18
CA VAL A 34 0.87 7.98 4.60
C VAL A 34 0.68 6.85 3.60
N SER A 35 -0.54 6.59 3.16
CA SER A 35 -0.86 5.56 2.15
C SER A 35 -0.14 5.84 0.82
N SER A 36 -0.17 7.09 0.36
CA SER A 36 0.53 7.55 -0.84
C SER A 36 2.05 7.40 -0.71
N PHE A 37 2.63 7.73 0.44
CA PHE A 37 4.06 7.54 0.69
C PHE A 37 4.45 6.06 0.67
N ILE A 38 3.67 5.19 1.31
CA ILE A 38 3.92 3.75 1.33
C ILE A 38 3.86 3.18 -0.09
N ASN A 39 2.82 3.54 -0.85
CA ASN A 39 2.61 3.04 -2.21
C ASN A 39 3.60 3.58 -3.23
N SER A 40 3.91 4.88 -3.19
CA SER A 40 4.78 5.52 -4.19
C SER A 40 6.28 5.37 -3.89
N THR A 41 6.66 5.26 -2.61
CA THR A 41 8.06 5.33 -2.19
C THR A 41 8.51 4.04 -1.51
N LEU A 42 7.80 3.60 -0.47
CA LEU A 42 8.26 2.48 0.34
C LEU A 42 8.25 1.16 -0.42
N ILE A 43 7.19 0.87 -1.17
CA ILE A 43 7.05 -0.37 -1.93
C ILE A 43 8.10 -0.49 -3.04
N PRO A 44 8.29 0.51 -3.93
CA PRO A 44 9.37 0.47 -4.92
C PRO A 44 10.75 0.36 -4.29
N LEU A 45 10.98 1.04 -3.15
CA LEU A 45 12.26 1.00 -2.44
C LEU A 45 12.58 -0.40 -1.90
N VAL A 46 11.63 -1.05 -1.24
CA VAL A 46 11.85 -2.40 -0.71
C VAL A 46 11.93 -3.43 -1.83
N PHE A 47 11.16 -3.26 -2.91
CA PHE A 47 11.29 -4.08 -4.11
C PHE A 47 12.70 -3.98 -4.72
N ALA A 48 13.22 -2.76 -4.85
CA ALA A 48 14.59 -2.54 -5.32
C ALA A 48 15.62 -3.18 -4.38
N ALA A 49 15.47 -3.02 -3.07
CA ALA A 49 16.36 -3.63 -2.08
C ALA A 49 16.35 -5.17 -2.15
N ALA A 50 15.17 -5.78 -2.28
CA ALA A 50 15.01 -7.23 -2.44
C ALA A 50 15.65 -7.71 -3.75
N LEU A 51 15.49 -6.97 -4.84
CA LEU A 51 16.14 -7.28 -6.13
C LEU A 51 17.66 -7.20 -6.04
N LEU A 52 18.20 -6.17 -5.37
CA LEU A 52 19.64 -6.04 -5.16
C LEU A 52 20.19 -7.18 -4.31
N MET A 53 19.51 -7.57 -3.23
CA MET A 53 19.88 -8.74 -2.43
C MET A 53 19.82 -10.04 -3.22
N PHE A 54 18.82 -10.20 -4.08
CA PHE A 54 18.71 -11.36 -4.96
C PHE A 54 19.88 -11.45 -5.93
N ILE A 55 20.19 -10.34 -6.61
CA ILE A 55 21.31 -10.24 -7.56
C ILE A 55 22.64 -10.49 -6.84
N TYR A 56 22.84 -9.90 -5.65
CA TYR A 56 24.02 -10.14 -4.83
C TYR A 56 24.15 -11.61 -4.43
N GLY A 57 23.06 -12.25 -3.99
CA GLY A 57 23.01 -13.67 -3.69
C GLY A 57 23.37 -14.55 -4.90
N MET A 58 22.89 -14.17 -6.09
CA MET A 58 23.22 -14.84 -7.35
C MET A 58 24.71 -14.72 -7.68
N PHE A 59 25.30 -13.53 -7.59
CA PHE A 59 26.74 -13.34 -7.79
C PHE A 59 27.57 -14.18 -6.81
N ARG A 60 27.20 -14.18 -5.52
CA ARG A 60 27.87 -15.00 -4.49
C ARG A 60 27.75 -16.49 -4.79
N TYR A 61 26.58 -16.94 -5.23
CA TYR A 61 26.32 -18.36 -5.53
C TYR A 61 27.08 -18.85 -6.76
N PHE A 62 27.08 -18.09 -7.86
CA PHE A 62 27.65 -18.51 -9.14
C PHE A 62 29.14 -18.21 -9.29
N ILE A 63 29.62 -17.05 -8.84
CA ILE A 63 31.04 -16.65 -9.01
C ILE A 63 31.91 -17.22 -7.89
N MET A 64 31.49 -17.08 -6.63
CA MET A 64 32.29 -17.49 -5.46
C MET A 64 31.98 -18.93 -5.01
N GLY A 65 30.78 -19.44 -5.31
CA GLY A 65 30.36 -20.79 -4.93
C GLY A 65 31.03 -21.93 -5.69
N GLY A 66 31.85 -21.64 -6.71
CA GLY A 66 32.69 -22.64 -7.39
C GLY A 66 33.97 -23.00 -6.64
N GLN A 67 34.42 -22.17 -5.70
CA GLN A 67 35.67 -22.35 -4.96
C GLN A 67 35.43 -22.82 -3.52
N GLU A 68 34.31 -22.40 -2.90
CA GLU A 68 33.96 -22.74 -1.52
C GLU A 68 32.47 -23.04 -1.38
N GLU A 69 32.16 -24.21 -0.80
CA GLU A 69 30.78 -24.67 -0.62
C GLU A 69 30.00 -23.79 0.38
N GLU A 70 30.68 -23.10 1.28
CA GLU A 70 30.10 -22.15 2.23
C GLU A 70 29.49 -20.92 1.53
N ASN A 71 30.20 -20.33 0.58
CA ASN A 71 29.69 -19.20 -0.22
C ASN A 71 28.46 -19.58 -1.05
N ARG A 72 28.39 -20.82 -1.50
CA ARG A 72 27.22 -21.38 -2.18
C ARG A 72 26.01 -21.49 -1.25
N LYS A 73 26.20 -21.90 0.01
CA LYS A 73 25.13 -21.94 1.01
C LYS A 73 24.61 -20.54 1.33
N ILE A 74 25.51 -19.58 1.55
CA ILE A 74 25.16 -18.18 1.85
C ILE A 74 24.42 -17.53 0.66
N GLY A 75 24.95 -17.69 -0.56
CA GLY A 75 24.31 -17.14 -1.76
C GLY A 75 22.90 -17.69 -1.98
N ARG A 76 22.71 -19.01 -1.76
CA ARG A 76 21.38 -19.63 -1.82
C ARG A 76 20.44 -19.07 -0.76
N GLN A 77 20.92 -18.91 0.47
CA GLN A 77 20.12 -18.36 1.56
C GLN A 77 19.67 -16.92 1.26
N LEU A 78 20.57 -16.07 0.74
CA LEU A 78 20.23 -14.70 0.35
C LEU A 78 19.18 -14.65 -0.77
N MET A 79 19.31 -15.50 -1.79
CA MET A 79 18.30 -15.60 -2.85
C MET A 79 16.94 -16.05 -2.29
N LEU A 80 16.92 -17.04 -1.39
CA LEU A 80 15.67 -17.50 -0.75
C LEU A 80 15.01 -16.40 0.08
N TRP A 81 15.77 -15.66 0.89
CA TRP A 81 15.23 -14.53 1.65
C TRP A 81 14.66 -13.43 0.75
N SER A 82 15.28 -13.20 -0.40
CA SER A 82 14.79 -12.22 -1.38
C SER A 82 13.47 -12.69 -2.02
N ILE A 83 13.37 -13.98 -2.37
CA ILE A 83 12.12 -14.58 -2.88
C ILE A 83 11.01 -14.49 -1.84
N VAL A 84 11.30 -14.79 -0.58
CA VAL A 84 10.32 -14.64 0.52
C VAL A 84 9.84 -13.19 0.62
N GLY A 85 10.75 -12.22 0.49
CA GLY A 85 10.39 -10.80 0.41
C GLY A 85 9.43 -10.48 -0.74
N PHE A 86 9.71 -10.98 -1.95
CA PHE A 86 8.83 -10.78 -3.10
C PHE A 86 7.45 -11.42 -2.92
N VAL A 87 7.40 -12.65 -2.39
CA VAL A 87 6.13 -13.33 -2.12
C VAL A 87 5.34 -12.58 -1.05
N ALA A 88 5.99 -12.09 0.01
CA ALA A 88 5.33 -11.30 1.04
C ALA A 88 4.71 -10.01 0.47
N MET A 89 5.44 -9.28 -0.37
CA MET A 89 4.91 -8.12 -1.10
C MET A 89 3.62 -8.47 -1.86
N VAL A 90 3.70 -9.47 -2.75
CA VAL A 90 2.57 -9.87 -3.60
C VAL A 90 1.41 -10.40 -2.76
N SER A 91 1.69 -11.15 -1.69
CA SER A 91 0.67 -11.69 -0.80
C SER A 91 -0.12 -10.60 -0.09
N ILE A 92 0.55 -9.55 0.42
CA ILE A 92 -0.12 -8.44 1.09
C ILE A 92 -1.03 -7.71 0.10
N PHE A 93 -0.52 -7.38 -1.09
CA PHE A 93 -1.31 -6.73 -2.14
C PHE A 93 -2.45 -7.60 -2.64
N GLY A 94 -2.24 -8.91 -2.79
CA GLY A 94 -3.27 -9.85 -3.21
C GLY A 94 -4.44 -9.88 -2.23
N VAL A 95 -4.16 -9.90 -0.93
CA VAL A 95 -5.20 -9.86 0.12
C VAL A 95 -5.89 -8.51 0.15
N VAL A 96 -5.14 -7.39 0.11
CA VAL A 96 -5.72 -6.03 0.08
C VAL A 96 -6.64 -5.87 -1.12
N ASN A 97 -6.20 -6.28 -2.31
CA ASN A 97 -6.99 -6.23 -3.52
C ASN A 97 -8.22 -7.14 -3.44
N LEU A 98 -8.10 -8.36 -2.90
CA LEU A 98 -9.24 -9.26 -2.71
C LEU A 98 -10.31 -8.64 -1.81
N LEU A 99 -9.90 -8.02 -0.69
CA LEU A 99 -10.81 -7.34 0.23
C LEU A 99 -11.42 -6.09 -0.39
N ALA A 100 -10.63 -5.28 -1.11
CA ALA A 100 -11.11 -4.09 -1.81
C ALA A 100 -12.19 -4.45 -2.84
N ASN A 101 -11.94 -5.45 -3.69
CA ASN A 101 -12.91 -5.93 -4.66
C ASN A 101 -14.14 -6.56 -4.00
N GLY A 102 -13.94 -7.35 -2.94
CA GLY A 102 -15.04 -8.00 -2.21
C GLY A 102 -15.98 -7.03 -1.49
N LEU A 103 -15.50 -5.84 -1.12
CA LEU A 103 -16.28 -4.78 -0.48
C LEU A 103 -16.83 -3.74 -1.49
N GLY A 104 -16.62 -3.95 -2.79
CA GLY A 104 -17.12 -3.04 -3.84
C GLY A 104 -16.27 -1.77 -4.03
N PHE A 105 -15.04 -1.74 -3.51
CA PHE A 105 -14.05 -0.68 -3.79
C PHE A 105 -13.29 -0.92 -5.09
N SER A 106 -13.80 -1.77 -5.98
CA SER A 106 -13.28 -1.91 -7.34
C SER A 106 -13.54 -0.60 -8.07
N SER A 107 -12.56 0.31 -8.03
CA SER A 107 -12.46 1.38 -9.01
C SER A 107 -12.35 0.68 -10.36
N GLU A 108 -13.44 0.73 -11.14
CA GLU A 108 -13.36 0.56 -12.57
C GLU A 108 -12.30 1.57 -13.04
N GLU A 109 -11.06 1.12 -13.22
CA GLU A 109 -10.09 1.86 -14.01
C GLU A 109 -10.65 1.87 -15.43
N GLU A 110 -11.54 2.83 -15.70
CA GLU A 110 -11.88 3.24 -17.03
C GLU A 110 -10.54 3.61 -17.68
N ILE A 111 -10.07 2.76 -18.60
CA ILE A 111 -8.90 3.05 -19.42
C ILE A 111 -9.28 4.22 -20.33
N GLN A 112 -9.27 5.45 -19.79
CA GLN A 112 -9.61 6.70 -20.48
C GLN A 112 -8.52 7.18 -21.43
N ASN A 113 -7.76 6.26 -22.04
CA ASN A 113 -6.74 6.59 -23.03
C ASN A 113 -6.69 5.58 -24.20
N ILE A 114 -7.83 5.03 -24.60
CA ILE A 114 -7.96 4.56 -25.98
C ILE A 114 -8.49 5.71 -26.85
N PRO A 115 -7.75 6.14 -27.88
CA PRO A 115 -8.27 7.11 -28.84
C PRO A 115 -9.60 6.60 -29.43
N ASN A 116 -10.68 7.36 -29.22
CA ASN A 116 -11.97 7.05 -29.83
C ASN A 116 -11.88 7.28 -31.33
N VAL A 117 -12.18 6.26 -32.13
CA VAL A 117 -12.35 6.46 -33.57
C VAL A 117 -13.63 7.24 -33.82
N PRO A 118 -13.66 8.20 -34.77
CA PRO A 118 -14.88 8.89 -35.12
C PRO A 118 -15.94 7.87 -35.55
N THR A 119 -16.97 7.68 -34.73
CA THR A 119 -18.15 6.92 -35.11
C THR A 119 -19.07 7.87 -35.88
N ASN A 120 -19.16 7.69 -37.19
CA ASN A 120 -20.11 8.42 -38.03
C ASN A 120 -21.52 7.89 -37.76
N ASN A 121 -22.26 8.54 -36.86
CA ASN A 121 -23.71 8.38 -36.90
C ASN A 121 -24.22 9.07 -38.18
N SER A 122 -24.98 8.31 -38.96
CA SER A 122 -25.60 8.77 -40.20
C SER A 122 -26.73 9.74 -39.91
#